data_AF-A0A124G841-F1
#
_entry.id   AF-A0A124G841-F1
#
_cell.length_a   1.000
_cell.length_b   1.000
_cell.length_c   1.000
_cell.angle_alpha   90.00
_cell.angle_beta   90.00
_cell.angle_gamma   90.00
#
_symmetry.space_group_name_H-M   'P 1'
#
loop_
_entity.id
_entity.type
_entity.pdbx_description
1 polymer ?
#
loop_
_entity_poly.entity_id
_entity_poly.type
_entity_poly.pdbx_seq_one_letter_code
_entity_poly.pdbx_strand_id
1 'polypeptide(L)'
;MTAAEAGPANALSTDEVGVRFEQAGPVATVSLCRPDVLNAQTPSMWAELANISRKLTGDVRVVIVRAEGRAFSAGLDLQVARSDGDSSLARLAQLSAADCADRIAAFQSAFTWLRSPSIVSIAAVQGHAIGAGFQLALNCDMRVLADDARFSMAEVTLGLVPDLGGTKRLTELVGPSRALEICVTGRRIPADEADRIGLATAVVPRAELDAAVADLAAAVLSGDAGAVAETKALLTGAPRRSYAEQDRAEREAQTRRLAELLGSGE
;
A
#
# COMPACT_ATOMS: atom_id res chain seq x y z
N MET A 1 10.08 18.51 -46.54
CA MET A 1 11.17 17.71 -45.95
C MET A 1 10.64 17.15 -44.65
N THR A 2 10.41 15.83 -44.65
CA THR A 2 9.68 15.03 -43.67
C THR A 2 10.52 14.69 -42.44
N ALA A 3 9.92 14.73 -41.25
CA ALA A 3 10.34 13.98 -40.06
C ALA A 3 9.05 13.74 -39.25
N ALA A 4 8.43 12.57 -39.38
CA ALA A 4 8.69 11.33 -38.63
C ALA A 4 7.80 11.24 -37.39
N GLU A 5 6.68 10.52 -37.57
CA GLU A 5 5.72 10.11 -36.56
C GLU A 5 6.38 9.20 -35.51
N ALA A 6 6.23 9.55 -34.24
CA ALA A 6 6.36 8.62 -33.13
C ALA A 6 4.95 8.15 -32.76
N GLY A 7 4.65 6.88 -33.04
CA GLY A 7 3.34 6.29 -32.77
C GLY A 7 3.00 6.20 -31.27
N PRO A 8 1.72 6.14 -30.89
CA PRO A 8 1.32 6.04 -29.50
C PRO A 8 1.63 4.63 -28.97
N ALA A 9 2.41 4.57 -27.88
CA ALA A 9 2.46 3.38 -27.04
C ALA A 9 1.06 3.17 -26.44
N ASN A 10 0.48 2.00 -26.71
CA ASN A 10 -0.87 1.62 -26.34
C ASN A 10 -1.00 1.54 -24.81
N ALA A 11 -1.34 2.65 -24.16
CA ALA A 11 -1.69 2.69 -22.75
C ALA A 11 -3.10 2.11 -22.60
N LEU A 12 -3.19 0.82 -22.24
CA LEU A 12 -4.44 0.19 -21.84
C LEU A 12 -5.13 1.05 -20.78
N SER A 13 -6.46 1.14 -20.85
CA SER A 13 -7.21 1.88 -19.83
C SER A 13 -6.98 1.22 -18.47
N THR A 14 -6.91 2.01 -17.41
CA THR A 14 -6.67 1.56 -16.03
C THR A 14 -7.68 0.47 -15.59
N ASP A 15 -8.91 0.52 -16.08
CA ASP A 15 -9.94 -0.49 -15.81
C ASP A 15 -9.66 -1.85 -16.48
N GLU A 16 -9.00 -1.90 -17.65
CA GLU A 16 -8.68 -3.17 -18.35
C GLU A 16 -7.67 -4.03 -17.58
N VAL A 17 -6.80 -3.41 -16.79
CA VAL A 17 -5.80 -4.10 -15.97
C VAL A 17 -6.35 -4.42 -14.57
N GLY A 18 -7.52 -3.90 -14.20
CA GLY A 18 -8.17 -4.14 -12.91
C GLY A 18 -7.72 -3.19 -11.80
N VAL A 19 -7.10 -2.05 -12.13
CA VAL A 19 -6.66 -1.02 -11.18
C VAL A 19 -7.02 0.35 -11.73
N ARG A 20 -7.95 1.05 -11.08
CA ARG A 20 -8.33 2.42 -11.45
C ARG A 20 -7.59 3.45 -10.60
N PHE A 21 -7.19 4.54 -11.24
CA PHE A 21 -6.54 5.69 -10.63
C PHE A 21 -7.34 6.96 -10.92
N GLU A 22 -7.67 7.71 -9.87
CA GLU A 22 -8.38 8.98 -9.94
C GLU A 22 -7.66 10.00 -9.04
N GLN A 23 -7.50 11.23 -9.50
CA GLN A 23 -6.91 12.31 -8.70
C GLN A 23 -7.87 13.49 -8.64
N ALA A 24 -8.19 13.94 -7.43
CA ALA A 24 -9.02 15.12 -7.16
C ALA A 24 -8.27 16.05 -6.21
N GLY A 25 -7.59 17.05 -6.77
CA GLY A 25 -6.75 17.97 -6.01
C GLY A 25 -5.64 17.22 -5.25
N PRO A 26 -5.56 17.36 -3.91
CA PRO A 26 -4.51 16.75 -3.09
C PRO A 26 -4.79 15.28 -2.73
N VAL A 27 -5.91 14.70 -3.18
CA VAL A 27 -6.29 13.30 -2.92
C VAL A 27 -6.19 12.49 -4.19
N ALA A 28 -5.41 11.42 -4.14
CA ALA A 28 -5.39 10.36 -5.14
C ALA A 28 -6.12 9.12 -4.61
N THR A 29 -6.93 8.49 -5.45
CA THR A 29 -7.65 7.26 -5.14
C THR A 29 -7.23 6.16 -6.08
N VAL A 30 -6.78 5.04 -5.51
CA VAL A 30 -6.39 3.81 -6.21
C VAL A 30 -7.42 2.74 -5.87
N SER A 31 -8.12 2.23 -6.87
CA SER A 31 -9.21 1.26 -6.69
C SER A 31 -8.89 -0.07 -7.37
N LEU A 32 -8.94 -1.18 -6.63
CA LEU A 32 -8.93 -2.51 -7.24
C LEU A 32 -10.32 -2.80 -7.83
N CYS A 33 -10.38 -3.11 -9.13
CA CYS A 33 -11.61 -3.14 -9.92
C CYS A 33 -11.81 -4.49 -10.64
N ARG A 34 -11.57 -5.60 -9.94
CA ARG A 34 -11.89 -6.97 -10.40
C ARG A 34 -12.85 -7.67 -9.42
N PRO A 35 -14.04 -7.10 -9.13
CA PRO A 35 -14.90 -7.58 -8.05
C PRO A 35 -15.40 -9.02 -8.26
N ASP A 36 -15.60 -9.45 -9.51
CA ASP A 36 -16.09 -10.81 -9.85
C ASP A 36 -15.14 -11.93 -9.40
N VAL A 37 -13.84 -11.62 -9.31
CA VAL A 37 -12.80 -12.53 -8.79
C VAL A 37 -12.23 -12.05 -7.46
N LEU A 38 -13.03 -11.30 -6.69
CA LEU A 38 -12.67 -10.80 -5.36
C LEU A 38 -11.37 -9.97 -5.37
N ASN A 39 -11.14 -9.20 -6.43
CA ASN A 39 -9.95 -8.36 -6.61
C ASN A 39 -8.64 -9.15 -6.44
N ALA A 40 -8.62 -10.41 -6.92
CA ALA A 40 -7.39 -11.18 -7.05
C ALA A 40 -6.38 -10.40 -7.91
N GLN A 41 -5.12 -10.38 -7.48
CA GLN A 41 -4.07 -9.54 -8.02
C GLN A 41 -3.21 -10.28 -9.03
N THR A 42 -2.82 -9.59 -10.09
CA THR A 42 -1.94 -10.11 -11.13
C THR A 42 -0.64 -9.29 -11.19
N PRO A 43 0.42 -9.83 -11.80
CA PRO A 43 1.64 -9.06 -12.06
C PRO A 43 1.42 -7.81 -12.92
N SER A 44 0.41 -7.80 -13.82
CA SER A 44 0.03 -6.60 -14.58
C SER A 44 -0.60 -5.53 -13.68
N MET A 45 -1.44 -5.93 -12.72
CA MET A 45 -1.95 -5.01 -11.69
C MET A 45 -0.82 -4.41 -10.88
N TRP A 46 0.18 -5.20 -10.48
CA TRP A 46 1.34 -4.71 -9.74
C TRP A 46 2.18 -3.73 -10.57
N ALA A 47 2.41 -4.02 -11.85
CA ALA A 47 3.11 -3.10 -12.74
C ALA A 47 2.38 -1.75 -12.84
N GLU A 48 1.04 -1.77 -12.94
CA GLU A 48 0.24 -0.55 -13.00
C GLU A 48 0.19 0.19 -11.65
N LEU A 49 0.06 -0.52 -10.53
CA LEU A 49 0.18 0.06 -9.18
C LEU A 49 1.54 0.76 -8.97
N ALA A 50 2.63 0.16 -9.45
CA ALA A 50 3.95 0.79 -9.42
C ALA A 50 3.99 2.04 -10.33
N ASN A 51 3.29 2.00 -11.47
CA ASN A 51 3.20 3.11 -12.42
C ASN A 51 2.42 4.30 -11.87
N ILE A 52 1.41 4.08 -11.03
CA ILE A 52 0.65 5.15 -10.37
C ILE A 52 1.55 6.10 -9.59
N SER A 53 2.59 5.59 -8.92
CA SER A 53 3.55 6.44 -8.20
C SER A 53 4.17 7.54 -9.07
N ARG A 54 4.34 7.28 -10.37
CA ARG A 54 4.87 8.24 -11.36
C ARG A 54 3.80 9.13 -11.99
N LYS A 55 2.52 8.76 -11.83
CA LYS A 55 1.36 9.52 -12.32
C LYS A 55 0.86 10.55 -11.32
N LEU A 56 1.31 10.49 -10.07
CA LEU A 56 0.98 11.51 -9.08
C LEU A 56 1.54 12.85 -9.56
N THR A 57 0.66 13.85 -9.70
CA THR A 57 1.03 15.19 -10.16
C THR A 57 0.65 16.25 -9.13
N GLY A 58 1.38 17.37 -9.11
CA GLY A 58 1.15 18.45 -8.15
C GLY A 58 1.30 18.01 -6.70
N ASP A 59 0.54 18.63 -5.81
CA ASP A 59 0.65 18.45 -4.36
C ASP A 59 -0.28 17.33 -3.85
N VAL A 60 -0.18 16.12 -4.41
CA VAL A 60 -0.85 14.96 -3.82
C VAL A 60 -0.29 14.74 -2.42
N ARG A 61 -1.18 14.76 -1.43
CA ARG A 61 -0.85 14.61 0.00
C ARG A 61 -1.44 13.34 0.60
N VAL A 62 -2.59 12.89 0.08
CA VAL A 62 -3.28 11.69 0.56
C VAL A 62 -3.49 10.72 -0.58
N VAL A 63 -3.18 9.45 -0.34
CA VAL A 63 -3.50 8.34 -1.25
C VAL A 63 -4.46 7.39 -0.56
N ILE A 64 -5.66 7.21 -1.11
CA ILE A 64 -6.63 6.25 -0.64
C ILE A 64 -6.51 5.00 -1.52
N VAL A 65 -6.26 3.84 -0.90
CA VAL A 65 -6.29 2.54 -1.54
C VAL A 65 -7.59 1.84 -1.14
N ARG A 66 -8.45 1.57 -2.11
CA ARG A 66 -9.77 0.94 -1.91
C ARG A 66 -10.01 -0.17 -2.93
N ALA A 67 -11.16 -0.83 -2.84
CA ALA A 67 -11.53 -1.87 -3.76
C ALA A 67 -13.04 -1.87 -4.03
N GLU A 68 -13.45 -2.34 -5.19
CA GLU A 68 -14.85 -2.54 -5.53
C GLU A 68 -15.41 -3.86 -5.00
N GLY A 69 -16.74 -3.90 -4.83
CA GLY A 69 -17.45 -5.11 -4.47
C GLY A 69 -17.23 -5.56 -3.02
N ARG A 70 -17.33 -6.88 -2.81
CA ARG A 70 -17.47 -7.50 -1.49
C ARG A 70 -16.17 -7.86 -0.77
N ALA A 71 -15.01 -7.63 -1.38
CA ALA A 71 -13.72 -7.97 -0.80
C ALA A 71 -12.66 -6.95 -1.23
N PHE A 72 -11.74 -6.62 -0.32
CA PHE A 72 -10.59 -5.80 -0.65
C PHE A 72 -9.70 -6.49 -1.68
N SER A 73 -9.20 -7.70 -1.39
CA SER A 73 -8.47 -8.54 -2.34
C SER A 73 -8.28 -9.97 -1.81
N ALA A 74 -8.52 -10.96 -2.67
CA ALA A 74 -8.23 -12.37 -2.41
C ALA A 74 -6.74 -12.75 -2.52
N GLY A 75 -5.84 -11.78 -2.78
CA GLY A 75 -4.41 -12.02 -2.92
C GLY A 75 -4.01 -12.38 -4.35
N LEU A 76 -2.95 -13.16 -4.52
CA LEU A 76 -2.46 -13.55 -5.86
C LEU A 76 -3.51 -14.35 -6.63
N ASP A 77 -3.75 -13.97 -7.88
CA ASP A 77 -4.59 -14.73 -8.81
C ASP A 77 -3.92 -16.08 -9.14
N LEU A 78 -4.47 -17.16 -8.57
CA LEU A 78 -3.91 -18.50 -8.71
C LEU A 78 -3.95 -19.04 -10.14
N GLN A 79 -4.84 -18.54 -11.00
CA GLN A 79 -4.86 -18.93 -12.41
C GLN A 79 -3.64 -18.36 -13.14
N VAL A 80 -3.31 -17.09 -12.86
CA VAL A 80 -2.10 -16.45 -13.40
C VAL A 80 -0.85 -17.12 -12.85
N ALA A 81 -0.83 -17.40 -11.54
CA ALA A 81 0.30 -18.06 -10.88
C ALA A 81 0.63 -19.44 -11.45
N ARG A 82 -0.38 -20.17 -11.94
CA ARG A 82 -0.29 -21.53 -12.50
C ARG A 82 -0.21 -21.57 -14.03
N SER A 83 -0.31 -20.43 -14.71
CA SER A 83 -0.25 -20.37 -16.18
C SER A 83 1.17 -20.53 -16.72
N ASP A 84 1.32 -20.74 -18.03
CA ASP A 84 2.62 -20.77 -18.71
C ASP A 84 3.13 -19.37 -19.14
N GLY A 85 2.49 -18.30 -18.65
CA GLY A 85 2.86 -16.93 -18.99
C GLY A 85 4.16 -16.46 -18.32
N ASP A 86 4.75 -15.39 -18.85
CA ASP A 86 6.04 -14.82 -18.40
C ASP A 86 6.08 -14.33 -16.93
N SER A 87 4.94 -14.33 -16.26
CA SER A 87 4.76 -13.84 -14.90
C SER A 87 4.25 -14.91 -13.93
N SER A 88 4.23 -16.18 -14.35
CA SER A 88 3.85 -17.30 -13.50
C SER A 88 4.95 -17.68 -12.50
N LEU A 89 4.56 -18.41 -11.43
CA LEU A 89 5.51 -18.90 -10.44
C LEU A 89 6.53 -19.87 -11.04
N ALA A 90 6.09 -20.69 -12.00
CA ALA A 90 6.97 -21.62 -12.72
C ALA A 90 8.04 -20.88 -13.52
N ARG A 91 7.69 -19.75 -14.16
CA ARG A 91 8.65 -18.95 -14.90
C ARG A 91 9.67 -18.27 -14.00
N LEU A 92 9.23 -17.73 -12.85
CA LEU A 92 10.13 -17.15 -11.85
C LEU A 92 11.16 -18.17 -11.36
N ALA A 93 10.76 -19.43 -11.18
CA ALA A 93 11.64 -20.51 -10.75
C ALA A 93 12.68 -20.93 -11.81
N GLN A 94 12.48 -20.57 -13.08
CA GLN A 94 13.43 -20.84 -14.18
C GLN A 94 14.46 -19.72 -14.38
N LEU A 95 14.25 -18.55 -13.74
CA LEU A 95 15.18 -17.43 -13.83
C LEU A 95 16.45 -17.71 -13.01
N SER A 96 17.52 -16.97 -13.31
CA SER A 96 18.65 -16.91 -12.38
C SER A 96 18.20 -16.30 -11.05
N ALA A 97 18.92 -16.60 -9.97
CA ALA A 97 18.59 -16.03 -8.65
C ALA A 97 18.59 -14.49 -8.67
N ALA A 98 19.48 -13.87 -9.44
CA ALA A 98 19.55 -12.41 -9.59
C ALA A 98 18.33 -11.86 -10.34
N ASP A 99 17.99 -12.44 -11.50
CA ASP A 99 16.84 -11.99 -12.30
C ASP A 99 15.51 -12.19 -11.55
N CYS A 100 15.40 -13.29 -10.78
CA CYS A 100 14.24 -13.54 -9.93
C CYS A 100 14.13 -12.48 -8.82
N ALA A 101 15.25 -12.13 -8.17
CA ALA A 101 15.28 -11.09 -7.15
C ALA A 101 14.89 -9.71 -7.73
N ASP A 102 15.41 -9.34 -8.90
CA ASP A 102 15.08 -8.08 -9.57
C ASP A 102 13.60 -8.00 -9.96
N ARG A 103 13.04 -9.14 -10.42
CA ARG A 103 11.61 -9.25 -10.73
C ARG A 103 10.74 -9.08 -9.49
N ILE A 104 11.11 -9.72 -8.38
CA ILE A 104 10.41 -9.57 -7.09
C ILE A 104 10.54 -8.12 -6.59
N ALA A 105 11.70 -7.49 -6.73
CA ALA A 105 11.89 -6.08 -6.37
C ALA A 105 10.98 -5.15 -7.20
N ALA A 106 10.80 -5.44 -8.49
CA ALA A 106 9.84 -4.74 -9.33
C ALA A 106 8.39 -4.93 -8.82
N PHE A 107 8.00 -6.14 -8.40
CA PHE A 107 6.69 -6.37 -7.78
C PHE A 107 6.53 -5.62 -6.45
N GLN A 108 7.54 -5.64 -5.58
CA GLN A 108 7.56 -4.89 -4.34
C GLN A 108 7.36 -3.39 -4.57
N SER A 109 7.90 -2.83 -5.66
CA SER A 109 7.73 -1.41 -5.98
C SER A 109 6.26 -0.99 -6.11
N ALA A 110 5.34 -1.92 -6.42
CA ALA A 110 3.90 -1.68 -6.48
C ALA A 110 3.25 -1.36 -5.13
N PHE A 111 3.90 -1.78 -4.04
CA PHE A 111 3.40 -1.69 -2.67
C PHE A 111 4.20 -0.64 -1.88
N THR A 112 5.52 -0.67 -2.03
CA THR A 112 6.43 0.04 -1.14
C THR A 112 6.40 1.57 -1.30
N TRP A 113 5.97 2.08 -2.45
CA TRP A 113 5.84 3.52 -2.71
C TRP A 113 4.80 4.20 -1.80
N LEU A 114 3.79 3.46 -1.33
CA LEU A 114 2.76 3.94 -0.39
C LEU A 114 3.34 4.42 0.95
N ARG A 115 4.58 4.03 1.25
CA ARG A 115 5.31 4.45 2.47
C ARG A 115 6.07 5.76 2.29
N SER A 116 6.06 6.37 1.10
CA SER A 116 6.79 7.61 0.84
C SER A 116 6.44 8.68 1.87
N PRO A 117 7.41 9.40 2.46
CA PRO A 117 7.14 10.45 3.44
C PRO A 117 6.37 11.65 2.85
N SER A 118 6.34 11.79 1.52
CA SER A 118 5.64 12.88 0.82
C SER A 118 4.12 12.72 0.74
N ILE A 119 3.59 11.54 1.08
CA ILE A 119 2.15 11.24 1.07
C ILE A 119 1.75 10.58 2.38
N VAL A 120 0.46 10.62 2.72
CA VAL A 120 -0.16 9.74 3.71
C VAL A 120 -1.06 8.75 2.97
N SER A 121 -0.83 7.46 3.17
CA SER A 121 -1.62 6.40 2.52
C SER A 121 -2.63 5.76 3.47
N ILE A 122 -3.87 5.61 3.02
CA ILE A 122 -4.99 5.06 3.80
C ILE A 122 -5.59 3.89 3.02
N ALA A 123 -5.62 2.70 3.64
CA ALA A 123 -6.36 1.56 3.10
C ALA A 123 -7.80 1.54 3.63
N ALA A 124 -8.78 1.51 2.72
CA ALA A 124 -10.18 1.26 3.00
C ALA A 124 -10.48 -0.21 2.76
N VAL A 125 -10.64 -1.00 3.83
CA VAL A 125 -10.66 -2.47 3.74
C VAL A 125 -12.03 -3.02 4.12
N GLN A 126 -12.74 -3.61 3.15
CA GLN A 126 -13.91 -4.44 3.36
C GLN A 126 -13.64 -5.92 3.11
N GLY A 127 -14.45 -6.80 3.70
CA GLY A 127 -14.42 -8.23 3.41
C GLY A 127 -13.00 -8.82 3.46
N HIS A 128 -12.64 -9.65 2.49
CA HIS A 128 -11.35 -10.34 2.52
C HIS A 128 -10.18 -9.47 2.04
N ALA A 129 -9.08 -9.46 2.81
CA ALA A 129 -7.77 -8.99 2.41
C ALA A 129 -6.74 -10.09 2.72
N ILE A 130 -6.36 -10.86 1.70
CA ILE A 130 -5.59 -12.11 1.83
C ILE A 130 -4.25 -11.97 1.10
N GLY A 131 -3.16 -12.45 1.72
CA GLY A 131 -1.82 -12.49 1.11
C GLY A 131 -1.39 -11.13 0.56
N ALA A 132 -1.17 -11.03 -0.76
CA ALA A 132 -0.89 -9.77 -1.45
C ALA A 132 -1.89 -8.64 -1.12
N GLY A 133 -3.17 -8.96 -0.88
CA GLY A 133 -4.19 -8.00 -0.42
C GLY A 133 -3.91 -7.47 0.97
N PHE A 134 -3.52 -8.33 1.90
CA PHE A 134 -3.13 -7.91 3.25
C PHE A 134 -1.82 -7.12 3.22
N GLN A 135 -0.85 -7.56 2.42
CA GLN A 135 0.42 -6.85 2.24
C GLN A 135 0.21 -5.45 1.64
N LEU A 136 -0.74 -5.25 0.72
CA LEU A 136 -1.11 -3.92 0.22
C LEU A 136 -1.65 -3.01 1.33
N ALA A 137 -2.57 -3.51 2.16
CA ALA A 137 -3.10 -2.76 3.29
C ALA A 137 -2.03 -2.43 4.34
N LEU A 138 -1.09 -3.35 4.60
CA LEU A 138 0.05 -3.14 5.51
C LEU A 138 1.06 -2.11 4.99
N ASN A 139 1.16 -1.95 3.67
CA ASN A 139 2.03 -0.93 3.08
C ASN A 139 1.44 0.48 3.16
N CYS A 140 0.13 0.61 3.44
CA CYS A 140 -0.48 1.90 3.77
C CYS A 140 -0.06 2.37 5.18
N ASP A 141 -0.07 3.67 5.44
CA ASP A 141 0.19 4.20 6.77
C ASP A 141 -0.95 3.84 7.74
N MET A 142 -2.18 4.03 7.29
CA MET A 142 -3.40 3.83 8.07
C MET A 142 -4.32 2.81 7.40
N ARG A 143 -5.12 2.12 8.20
CA ARG A 143 -6.09 1.11 7.75
C ARG A 143 -7.43 1.37 8.43
N VAL A 144 -8.44 1.77 7.67
CA VAL A 144 -9.83 1.82 8.15
C VAL A 144 -10.52 0.56 7.65
N LEU A 145 -11.05 -0.23 8.58
CA LEU A 145 -11.70 -1.49 8.28
C LEU A 145 -13.22 -1.35 8.38
N ALA A 146 -13.93 -2.02 7.48
CA ALA A 146 -15.31 -2.39 7.74
C ALA A 146 -15.36 -3.52 8.80
N ASP A 147 -16.47 -3.60 9.53
CA ASP A 147 -16.77 -4.67 10.49
C ASP A 147 -16.75 -6.09 9.89
N ASP A 148 -17.05 -6.19 8.59
CA ASP A 148 -16.96 -7.42 7.80
C ASP A 148 -15.53 -7.79 7.36
N ALA A 149 -14.53 -6.94 7.60
CA ALA A 149 -13.17 -7.14 7.11
C ALA A 149 -12.47 -8.34 7.78
N ARG A 150 -11.74 -9.13 7.00
CA ARG A 150 -11.00 -10.33 7.43
C ARG A 150 -9.61 -10.32 6.78
N PHE A 151 -8.55 -10.19 7.59
CA PHE A 151 -7.17 -10.34 7.13
C PHE A 151 -6.71 -11.81 7.17
N SER A 152 -5.76 -12.17 6.31
CA SER A 152 -5.04 -13.44 6.39
C SER A 152 -3.71 -13.34 5.62
N MET A 153 -2.61 -13.75 6.26
CA MET A 153 -1.30 -13.89 5.61
C MET A 153 -1.10 -15.36 5.20
N ALA A 154 -1.66 -15.74 4.05
CA ALA A 154 -1.86 -17.14 3.67
C ALA A 154 -0.77 -17.73 2.76
N GLU A 155 0.33 -17.02 2.50
CA GLU A 155 1.40 -17.42 1.58
C GLU A 155 1.97 -18.81 1.92
N VAL A 156 2.06 -19.15 3.21
CA VAL A 156 2.53 -20.47 3.68
C VAL A 156 1.66 -21.63 3.20
N THR A 157 0.37 -21.40 2.96
CA THR A 157 -0.55 -22.44 2.42
C THR A 157 -0.23 -22.80 0.97
N LEU A 158 0.52 -21.94 0.27
CA LEU A 158 1.02 -22.13 -1.08
C LEU A 158 2.50 -22.54 -1.10
N GLY A 159 3.14 -22.72 0.07
CA GLY A 159 4.58 -22.96 0.18
C GLY A 159 5.43 -21.72 -0.12
N LEU A 160 4.86 -20.52 -0.02
CA LEU A 160 5.52 -19.24 -0.28
C LEU A 160 5.75 -18.46 1.03
N VAL A 161 6.51 -17.37 0.93
CA VAL A 161 6.71 -16.40 2.01
C VAL A 161 6.06 -15.07 1.64
N PRO A 162 5.66 -14.22 2.61
CA PRO A 162 5.20 -12.87 2.31
C PRO A 162 6.38 -12.01 1.84
N ASP A 163 6.38 -11.65 0.56
CA ASP A 163 7.51 -11.00 -0.14
C ASP A 163 7.18 -9.64 -0.74
N LEU A 164 5.96 -9.11 -0.52
CA LEU A 164 5.47 -7.83 -1.07
C LEU A 164 5.56 -6.69 -0.04
N GLY A 165 6.50 -6.82 0.91
CA GLY A 165 6.84 -5.79 1.88
C GLY A 165 5.97 -5.73 3.14
N GLY A 166 5.10 -6.71 3.38
CA GLY A 166 4.20 -6.71 4.55
C GLY A 166 4.84 -7.12 5.89
N THR A 167 5.90 -7.93 5.87
CA THR A 167 6.46 -8.57 7.08
C THR A 167 6.97 -7.58 8.12
N LYS A 168 7.68 -6.53 7.67
CA LYS A 168 8.21 -5.48 8.55
C LYS A 168 7.09 -4.76 9.29
N ARG A 169 6.10 -4.24 8.56
CA ARG A 169 5.00 -3.48 9.17
C ARG A 169 4.16 -4.37 10.09
N LEU A 170 3.85 -5.60 9.68
CA LEU A 170 3.13 -6.54 10.52
C LEU A 170 3.85 -6.72 11.87
N THR A 171 5.16 -6.96 11.82
CA THR A 171 5.98 -7.14 13.03
C THR A 171 6.00 -5.91 13.93
N GLU A 172 6.07 -4.71 13.35
CA GLU A 172 6.03 -3.45 14.10
C GLU A 172 4.68 -3.21 14.78
N LEU A 173 3.57 -3.63 14.17
CA LEU A 173 2.22 -3.43 14.69
C LEU A 173 1.87 -4.43 15.80
N VAL A 174 2.15 -5.72 15.59
CA VAL A 174 1.66 -6.79 16.49
C VAL A 174 2.75 -7.48 17.31
N GLY A 175 4.01 -7.12 17.10
CA GLY A 175 5.17 -7.78 17.69
C GLY A 175 5.54 -9.11 17.00
N PRO A 176 6.78 -9.60 17.22
CA PRO A 176 7.34 -10.72 16.46
C PRO A 176 6.60 -12.04 16.66
N SER A 177 6.18 -12.36 17.89
CA SER A 177 5.50 -13.64 18.17
C SER A 177 4.12 -13.72 17.53
N ARG A 178 3.35 -12.61 17.53
CA ARG A 178 2.04 -12.57 16.88
C ARG A 178 2.18 -12.52 15.36
N ALA A 179 3.14 -11.76 14.85
CA ALA A 179 3.42 -11.72 13.42
C ALA A 179 3.79 -13.12 12.89
N LEU A 180 4.65 -13.86 13.62
CA LEU A 180 4.98 -15.24 13.30
C LEU A 180 3.74 -16.13 13.30
N GLU A 181 2.93 -16.08 14.36
CA GLU A 181 1.69 -16.85 14.48
C GLU A 181 0.73 -16.62 13.30
N ILE A 182 0.48 -15.35 12.96
CA ILE A 182 -0.36 -14.97 11.82
C ILE A 182 0.19 -15.55 10.51
N CYS A 183 1.50 -15.42 10.27
CA CYS A 183 2.14 -15.85 9.04
C CYS A 183 2.21 -17.38 8.90
N VAL A 184 2.54 -18.12 9.96
CA VAL A 184 2.75 -19.58 9.87
C VAL A 184 1.46 -20.38 9.96
N THR A 185 0.40 -19.82 10.55
CA THR A 185 -0.93 -20.47 10.59
C THR A 185 -1.78 -20.10 9.38
N GLY A 186 -1.53 -18.95 8.76
CA GLY A 186 -2.39 -18.40 7.71
C GLY A 186 -3.82 -18.11 8.16
N ARG A 187 -4.07 -18.04 9.48
CA ARG A 187 -5.44 -17.91 10.01
C ARG A 187 -6.11 -16.61 9.56
N ARG A 188 -7.43 -16.58 9.68
CA ARG A 188 -8.22 -15.37 9.48
C ARG A 188 -8.21 -14.52 10.75
N ILE A 189 -8.07 -13.22 10.58
CA ILE A 189 -8.12 -12.21 11.65
C ILE A 189 -9.35 -11.34 11.39
N PRO A 190 -10.39 -11.42 12.23
CA PRO A 190 -11.56 -10.57 12.11
C PRO A 190 -11.29 -9.12 12.51
N ALA A 191 -12.14 -8.19 12.07
CA ALA A 191 -11.93 -6.75 12.23
C ALA A 191 -11.81 -6.33 13.71
N ASP A 192 -12.60 -6.93 14.59
CA ASP A 192 -12.55 -6.72 16.04
C ASP A 192 -11.21 -7.15 16.65
N GLU A 193 -10.67 -8.29 16.21
CA GLU A 193 -9.32 -8.68 16.60
C GLU A 193 -8.27 -7.74 16.00
N ALA A 194 -8.41 -7.36 14.73
CA ALA A 194 -7.48 -6.47 14.04
C ALA A 194 -7.36 -5.12 14.76
N ASP A 195 -8.47 -4.56 15.25
CA ASP A 195 -8.49 -3.37 16.10
C ASP A 195 -7.74 -3.60 17.43
N ARG A 196 -8.13 -4.65 18.17
CA ARG A 196 -7.54 -4.97 19.49
C ARG A 196 -6.03 -5.20 19.45
N ILE A 197 -5.48 -5.72 18.35
CA ILE A 197 -4.05 -6.00 18.21
C ILE A 197 -3.28 -4.90 17.48
N GLY A 198 -3.92 -3.78 17.10
CA GLY A 198 -3.26 -2.62 16.49
C GLY A 198 -3.04 -2.71 14.98
N LEU A 199 -3.70 -3.64 14.28
CA LEU A 199 -3.67 -3.70 12.81
C LEU A 199 -4.58 -2.65 12.16
N ALA A 200 -5.69 -2.30 12.78
CA ALA A 200 -6.61 -1.27 12.29
C ALA A 200 -6.35 0.07 12.99
N THR A 201 -6.50 1.17 12.24
CA THR A 201 -6.59 2.53 12.80
C THR A 201 -8.00 2.80 13.32
N ALA A 202 -9.01 2.25 12.64
CA ALA A 202 -10.40 2.28 13.06
C ALA A 202 -11.17 1.11 12.42
N VAL A 203 -12.24 0.68 13.07
CA VAL A 203 -13.24 -0.25 12.52
C VAL A 203 -14.60 0.43 12.56
N VAL A 204 -15.32 0.41 11.44
CA VAL A 204 -16.63 1.04 11.27
C VAL A 204 -17.61 0.08 10.59
N PRO A 205 -18.93 0.28 10.68
CA PRO A 205 -19.89 -0.47 9.87
C PRO A 205 -19.56 -0.38 8.39
N ARG A 206 -19.76 -1.46 7.62
CA ARG A 206 -19.45 -1.49 6.17
C ARG A 206 -20.02 -0.31 5.39
N ALA A 207 -21.23 0.14 5.71
CA ALA A 207 -21.91 1.26 5.06
C ALA A 207 -21.26 2.63 5.35
N GLU A 208 -20.46 2.74 6.41
CA GLU A 208 -19.81 3.97 6.86
C GLU A 208 -18.34 4.05 6.43
N LEU A 209 -17.79 2.98 5.83
CA LEU A 209 -16.36 2.89 5.48
C LEU A 209 -15.88 4.07 4.63
N ASP A 210 -16.62 4.39 3.57
CA ASP A 210 -16.22 5.45 2.64
C ASP A 210 -16.25 6.83 3.32
N ALA A 211 -17.26 7.08 4.17
CA ALA A 211 -17.36 8.31 4.93
C ALA A 211 -16.23 8.45 5.95
N ALA A 212 -15.94 7.38 6.72
CA ALA A 212 -14.87 7.37 7.71
C ALA A 212 -13.48 7.61 7.08
N VAL A 213 -13.24 7.06 5.89
CA VAL A 213 -11.99 7.27 5.14
C VAL A 213 -11.91 8.71 4.61
N ALA A 214 -13.02 9.27 4.12
CA ALA A 214 -13.08 10.66 3.68
C ALA A 214 -12.80 11.63 4.84
N ASP A 215 -13.39 11.39 6.01
CA ASP A 215 -13.18 12.19 7.22
C ASP A 215 -11.72 12.12 7.69
N LEU A 216 -11.12 10.93 7.68
CA LEU A 216 -9.70 10.75 8.02
C LEU A 216 -8.79 11.47 7.01
N ALA A 217 -9.07 11.38 5.71
CA ALA A 217 -8.34 12.10 4.69
C ALA A 217 -8.45 13.63 4.86
N ALA A 218 -9.65 14.13 5.16
CA ALA A 218 -9.87 15.56 5.44
C ALA A 218 -9.10 16.01 6.68
N ALA A 219 -9.06 15.20 7.74
CA ALA A 219 -8.28 15.48 8.94
C ALA A 219 -6.78 15.60 8.62
N VAL A 220 -6.23 14.70 7.80
CA VAL A 220 -4.83 14.78 7.34
C VAL A 220 -4.57 16.05 6.53
N LEU A 221 -5.49 16.42 5.64
CA LEU A 221 -5.36 17.60 4.78
C LEU A 221 -5.50 18.92 5.55
N SER A 222 -6.16 18.91 6.71
CA SER A 222 -6.28 20.10 7.58
C SER A 222 -4.94 20.54 8.18
N GLY A 223 -3.97 19.62 8.28
CA GLY A 223 -2.60 19.94 8.70
C GLY A 223 -1.81 20.66 7.62
N ASP A 224 -0.77 21.39 8.02
CA ASP A 224 0.23 21.93 7.09
C ASP A 224 0.99 20.79 6.37
N ALA A 225 1.19 20.91 5.06
CA ALA A 225 1.74 19.83 4.23
C ALA A 225 3.15 19.42 4.66
N GLY A 226 4.02 20.40 4.89
CA GLY A 226 5.40 20.14 5.30
C GLY A 226 5.47 19.60 6.74
N ALA A 227 4.62 20.08 7.64
CA ALA A 227 4.54 19.56 9.01
C ALA A 227 4.09 18.10 9.04
N VAL A 228 3.10 17.72 8.22
CA VAL A 228 2.65 16.32 8.11
C VAL A 228 3.76 15.43 7.57
N ALA A 229 4.46 15.86 6.51
CA ALA A 229 5.54 15.09 5.91
C ALA A 229 6.73 14.90 6.88
N GLU A 230 7.17 15.96 7.56
CA GLU A 230 8.21 15.89 8.58
C GLU A 230 7.80 15.00 9.75
N THR A 231 6.57 15.15 10.25
CA THR A 231 6.04 14.31 11.34
C THR A 231 6.04 12.83 10.95
N LYS A 232 5.57 12.50 9.75
CA LYS A 232 5.60 11.12 9.24
C LYS A 232 7.04 10.58 9.16
N ALA A 233 7.99 11.38 8.67
CA ALA A 233 9.40 10.99 8.55
C ALA A 233 10.05 10.76 9.93
N LEU A 234 9.71 11.58 10.94
CA LEU A 234 10.15 11.42 12.33
C LEU A 234 9.62 10.11 12.91
N LEU A 235 8.31 9.88 12.85
CA LEU A 235 7.67 8.67 13.40
C LEU A 235 8.17 7.38 12.71
N THR A 236 8.40 7.42 11.40
CA THR A 236 8.92 6.27 10.64
C THR A 236 10.38 5.92 11.00
N GLY A 237 11.15 6.91 11.47
CA GLY A 237 12.53 6.71 11.89
C GLY A 237 12.68 6.33 13.37
N ALA A 238 11.73 6.72 14.22
CA ALA A 238 11.83 6.58 15.68
C ALA A 238 12.16 5.15 16.17
N PRO A 239 11.56 4.06 15.65
CA PRO A 239 11.89 2.70 16.12
C PRO A 239 13.34 2.26 15.88
N ARG A 240 14.10 2.98 15.03
CA ARG A 240 15.47 2.64 14.65
C ARG A 240 16.51 3.62 15.21
N ARG A 241 16.07 4.64 15.94
CA ARG A 241 16.92 5.70 16.49
C ARG A 241 16.99 5.56 18.01
N SER A 242 18.15 5.85 18.58
CA SER A 242 18.25 6.17 20.01
C SER A 242 17.49 7.47 20.32
N TYR A 243 17.19 7.72 21.60
CA TYR A 243 16.57 8.99 22.01
C TYR A 243 17.39 10.20 21.55
N ALA A 244 18.71 10.20 21.72
CA ALA A 244 19.56 11.31 21.29
C ALA A 244 19.54 11.54 19.76
N GLU A 245 19.48 10.46 18.97
CA GLU A 245 19.34 10.57 17.51
C GLU A 245 17.96 11.07 17.09
N GLN A 246 16.92 10.68 17.82
CA GLN A 246 15.56 11.14 17.59
C GLN A 246 15.39 12.61 17.98
N ASP A 247 15.88 13.05 19.14
CA ASP A 247 15.88 14.47 19.56
C ASP A 247 16.61 15.36 18.55
N ARG A 248 17.71 14.85 17.96
CA ARG A 248 18.41 15.54 16.87
C ARG A 248 17.53 15.63 15.63
N ALA A 249 16.92 14.53 15.19
CA ALA A 249 16.06 14.53 14.02
C ALA A 249 14.86 15.49 14.19
N GLU A 250 14.26 15.52 15.37
CA GLU A 250 13.16 16.43 15.72
C GLU A 250 13.58 17.89 15.64
N ARG A 251 14.74 18.23 16.23
CA ARG A 251 15.29 19.60 16.14
C ARG A 251 15.58 20.00 14.70
N GLU A 252 16.15 19.12 13.90
CA GLU A 252 16.46 19.40 12.49
C GLU A 252 15.19 19.60 11.64
N ALA A 253 14.18 18.76 11.84
CA ALA A 253 12.87 18.92 11.21
C ALA A 253 12.21 20.23 11.60
N GLN A 254 12.21 20.58 12.89
CA GLN A 254 11.63 21.82 13.38
C GLN A 254 12.36 23.05 12.83
N THR A 255 13.69 23.01 12.71
CA THR A 255 14.47 24.08 12.08
C THR A 255 14.04 24.32 10.63
N ARG A 256 13.85 23.25 9.84
CA ARG A 256 13.33 23.37 8.47
C ARG A 256 11.92 23.97 8.44
N ARG A 257 11.02 23.49 9.32
CA ARG A 257 9.66 24.06 9.43
C ARG A 257 9.67 25.55 9.76
N LEU A 258 10.49 25.98 10.71
CA LEU A 258 10.60 27.40 11.10
C LEU A 258 11.15 28.26 9.96
N ALA A 259 12.17 27.77 9.24
CA ALA A 259 12.74 28.49 8.10
C ALA A 259 11.71 28.69 6.97
N GLU A 260 10.95 27.65 6.64
CA GLU A 260 9.89 27.72 5.63
C GLU A 260 8.73 28.64 6.05
N LEU A 261 8.26 28.55 7.31
CA LEU A 261 7.16 29.37 7.83
C LEU A 261 7.51 30.87 7.89
N LEU A 262 8.75 31.20 8.22
CA LEU A 262 9.21 32.59 8.35
C LEU A 262 9.75 33.16 7.02
N GLY A 263 9.65 32.41 5.91
CA GLY A 263 10.13 32.84 4.59
C GLY A 263 11.63 33.13 4.56
N SER A 264 12.40 32.52 5.46
CA SER A 264 13.85 32.77 5.60
C SER A 264 14.70 31.77 4.80
N GLY A 265 14.11 31.08 3.83
CA GLY A 265 14.79 30.16 2.92
C GLY A 265 14.95 30.78 1.54
N GLU A 266 16.08 31.46 1.32
CA GLU A 266 16.79 31.46 0.03
C GLU A 266 17.79 30.30 0.00
#